data_AF-A0A6B1GNL5-F1
#
_entry.id   AF-A0A6B1GNL5-F1
#
_cell.length_a   1.000
_cell.length_b   1.000
_cell.length_c   1.000
_cell.angle_alpha   90.00
_cell.angle_beta   90.00
_cell.angle_gamma   90.00
#
_symmetry.space_group_name_H-M   'P 1'
#
loop_
_entity.id
_entity.type
_entity.pdbx_description
1 polymer ?
#
loop_
_entity_poly.entity_id
_entity_poly.type
_entity_poly.pdbx_seq_one_letter_code
_entity_poly.pdbx_strand_id
1 'polypeptide(L)'
;MPLALCDATTVSAVDIVYADSWRRTKPPTRFTNSRLIHNLVQTWYYFPRMTPNEVLLFKQYDTRQYHAGRRTAFHAAFKDPTSPIDAPLRQSIEVRVLAIFPEEDVDSSKRIAQFQAEVPNIRRDGTSTEWEQETMVDWRC
;
A
#
# COMPACT_ATOMS: atom_id res chain seq x y z
N MET A 1 -18.62 8.14 -3.27
CA MET A 1 -18.14 7.01 -2.44
C MET A 1 -17.11 7.51 -1.45
N PRO A 2 -17.23 7.24 -0.14
CA PRO A 2 -16.22 7.60 0.86
C PRO A 2 -14.92 6.78 0.74
N LEU A 3 -13.90 7.16 1.54
CA LEU A 3 -12.67 6.40 1.72
C LEU A 3 -12.71 5.68 3.07
N ALA A 4 -12.54 4.36 3.07
CA ALA A 4 -12.36 3.56 4.27
C ALA A 4 -10.87 3.24 4.46
N LEU A 5 -10.42 3.29 5.71
CA LEU A 5 -9.07 2.95 6.17
C LEU A 5 -9.16 1.70 7.05
N CYS A 6 -8.33 0.71 6.77
CA CYS A 6 -8.20 -0.47 7.59
C CYS A 6 -7.27 -0.21 8.77
N ASP A 7 -7.66 -0.65 9.97
CA ASP A 7 -6.79 -0.65 11.13
C ASP A 7 -5.65 -1.65 10.92
N ALA A 8 -4.45 -1.11 10.73
CA ALA A 8 -3.21 -1.85 10.53
C ALA A 8 -2.90 -2.85 11.66
N THR A 9 -3.44 -2.65 12.87
CA THR A 9 -3.26 -3.60 13.98
C THR A 9 -4.11 -4.87 13.84
N THR A 10 -5.14 -4.83 12.99
CA THR A 10 -6.05 -5.95 12.71
C THR A 10 -5.71 -6.72 11.43
N VAL A 11 -4.70 -6.25 10.68
CA VAL A 11 -4.27 -6.89 9.43
C VAL A 11 -3.30 -8.02 9.72
N SER A 12 -3.70 -9.24 9.36
CA SER A 12 -2.82 -10.40 9.39
C SER A 12 -1.92 -10.45 8.15
N ALA A 13 -0.66 -10.88 8.32
CA ALA A 13 0.27 -11.02 7.20
C ALA A 13 -0.21 -12.03 6.16
N VAL A 14 -0.96 -13.07 6.56
CA VAL A 14 -1.49 -14.09 5.64
C VAL A 14 -2.62 -13.58 4.75
N ASP A 15 -3.26 -12.47 5.13
CA ASP A 15 -4.29 -11.81 4.33
C ASP A 15 -3.67 -10.93 3.23
N ILE A 16 -2.36 -10.71 3.25
CA ILE A 16 -1.66 -9.88 2.27
C ILE A 16 -1.26 -10.74 1.08
N VAL A 17 -1.67 -10.30 -0.11
CA VAL A 17 -1.28 -10.91 -1.38
C VAL A 17 -0.48 -9.90 -2.18
N TYR A 18 0.73 -10.29 -2.55
CA TYR A 18 1.56 -9.51 -3.45
C TYR A 18 1.14 -9.76 -4.89
N ALA A 19 0.94 -8.69 -5.66
CA ALA A 19 0.60 -8.78 -7.06
C ALA A 19 1.42 -7.81 -7.90
N ASP A 20 1.62 -8.19 -9.16
CA ASP A 20 2.31 -7.34 -10.11
C ASP A 20 1.48 -6.13 -10.49
N SER A 21 2.19 -5.05 -10.76
CA SER A 21 1.64 -3.86 -11.39
C SER A 21 2.67 -3.19 -12.26
N TRP A 22 2.18 -2.35 -13.16
CA TRP A 22 3.00 -1.61 -14.08
C TRP A 22 2.82 -0.12 -13.84
N ARG A 23 3.93 0.59 -13.66
CA ARG A 23 3.95 2.05 -13.72
C ARG A 23 3.90 2.45 -15.18
N ARG A 24 3.18 3.55 -15.45
CA ARG A 24 3.10 4.15 -16.79
C ARG A 24 4.31 5.06 -17.08
N THR A 25 5.50 4.59 -16.73
CA THR A 25 6.79 5.22 -17.06
C THR A 25 7.15 4.91 -18.52
N LYS A 26 8.20 5.58 -19.05
CA LYS A 26 8.77 5.30 -20.37
C LYS A 26 10.26 4.98 -20.21
N PRO A 27 10.69 3.72 -20.29
CA PRO A 27 9.90 2.49 -20.49
C PRO A 27 8.99 2.16 -19.29
N PRO A 28 7.92 1.35 -19.46
CA PRO A 28 7.08 0.90 -18.35
C PRO A 28 7.88 0.11 -17.33
N THR A 29 7.76 0.49 -16.07
CA THR A 29 8.46 -0.15 -14.95
C THR A 29 7.51 -1.06 -14.20
N ARG A 30 7.91 -2.32 -13.97
CA ARG A 30 7.12 -3.26 -13.16
C ARG A 30 7.36 -2.99 -11.67
N PHE A 31 6.37 -3.23 -10.82
CA PHE A 31 6.50 -3.12 -9.36
C PHE A 31 5.55 -4.08 -8.65
N THR A 32 5.87 -4.48 -7.42
CA THR A 32 4.95 -5.22 -6.55
C THR A 32 4.05 -4.25 -5.81
N ASN A 33 2.76 -4.55 -5.84
CA ASN A 33 1.79 -3.99 -4.92
C ASN A 33 1.41 -5.03 -3.86
N SER A 34 0.97 -4.55 -2.70
CA SER A 34 0.31 -5.39 -1.71
C SER A 34 -1.21 -5.19 -1.84
N ARG A 35 -1.95 -6.29 -1.90
CA ARG A 35 -3.41 -6.33 -1.84
C ARG A 35 -3.83 -6.99 -0.54
N LEU A 36 -5.00 -6.60 -0.04
CA LEU A 36 -5.58 -7.18 1.17
C LEU A 36 -6.75 -8.08 0.77
N ILE A 37 -6.72 -9.33 1.24
CA ILE A 37 -7.83 -10.27 1.18
C ILE A 37 -8.75 -10.00 2.35
N HIS A 38 -10.06 -10.05 2.12
CA HIS A 38 -11.06 -9.83 3.17
C HIS A 38 -10.94 -10.86 4.29
N ASN A 39 -10.96 -10.39 5.54
CA ASN A 39 -11.04 -11.20 6.74
C ASN A 39 -11.95 -10.50 7.77
N LEU A 40 -12.78 -11.24 8.49
CA LEU A 40 -13.77 -10.69 9.45
C LEU A 40 -13.13 -9.99 10.65
N VAL A 41 -11.86 -10.29 10.97
CA VAL A 41 -11.13 -9.61 12.05
C VAL A 41 -10.65 -8.21 11.67
N GLN A 42 -10.62 -7.89 10.37
CA GLN A 42 -10.16 -6.59 9.88
C GLN A 42 -11.18 -5.52 10.26
N THR A 43 -10.71 -4.50 10.98
CA THR A 43 -11.55 -3.37 11.37
C THR A 43 -11.34 -2.22 10.40
N TRP A 44 -12.43 -1.67 9.87
CA TRP A 44 -12.42 -0.60 8.88
C TRP A 44 -13.11 0.65 9.44
N TYR A 45 -12.48 1.79 9.26
CA TYR A 45 -12.97 3.09 9.69
C TYR A 45 -13.19 4.00 8.49
N TYR A 46 -14.21 4.84 8.55
CA TYR A 46 -14.45 5.88 7.56
C TYR A 46 -15.12 7.08 8.22
N PHE A 47 -15.10 8.22 7.52
CA PHE A 47 -15.58 9.49 8.03
C PHE A 47 -16.75 9.98 7.14
N PRO A 48 -18.01 9.59 7.44
CA PRO A 48 -19.16 9.86 6.57
C PRO A 48 -19.47 11.35 6.38
N ARG A 49 -19.00 12.21 7.31
CA ARG A 49 -19.26 13.65 7.33
C ARG A 49 -17.98 14.48 7.16
N MET A 50 -16.95 13.91 6.53
CA MET A 50 -15.70 14.61 6.28
C MET A 50 -15.94 15.84 5.39
N THR A 51 -15.46 16.98 5.84
CA THR A 51 -15.55 18.27 5.16
C THR A 51 -14.26 18.58 4.39
N PRO A 52 -14.28 19.54 3.44
CA PRO A 52 -13.07 19.95 2.73
C PRO A 52 -11.96 20.55 3.60
N ASN A 53 -12.25 20.91 4.86
CA ASN A 53 -11.28 21.47 5.81
C ASN A 53 -10.65 20.42 6.72
N GLU A 54 -11.01 19.15 6.54
CA GLU A 54 -10.45 18.03 7.29
C GLU A 54 -9.49 17.24 6.39
N VAL A 55 -8.47 16.65 7.00
CA VAL A 55 -7.49 15.82 6.30
C VAL A 55 -7.33 14.49 7.02
N LEU A 56 -7.20 13.42 6.23
CA LEU A 56 -6.78 12.13 6.75
C LEU A 56 -5.28 12.02 6.58
N LEU A 57 -4.57 11.89 7.70
CA LEU A 57 -3.14 11.59 7.71
C LEU A 57 -2.94 10.13 8.12
N PHE A 58 -2.31 9.36 7.24
CA PHE A 58 -1.95 7.99 7.52
C PHE A 58 -0.60 7.65 6.89
N LYS A 59 0.13 6.74 7.52
CA LYS A 59 1.44 6.29 7.07
C LYS A 59 1.26 5.26 5.96
N GLN A 60 1.49 5.67 4.71
CA GLN A 60 1.28 4.81 3.54
C GLN A 60 2.28 3.65 3.47
N TYR A 61 3.56 3.88 3.81
CA TYR A 61 4.57 2.84 3.84
C TYR A 61 5.69 3.17 4.83
N ASP A 62 6.19 2.16 5.56
CA ASP A 62 7.31 2.29 6.49
C ASP A 62 8.32 1.17 6.31
N THR A 63 9.48 1.48 5.73
CA THR A 63 10.54 0.49 5.50
C THR A 63 11.09 -0.09 6.80
N ARG A 64 10.95 0.61 7.94
CA ARG A 64 11.43 0.17 9.26
C ARG A 64 10.41 -0.68 10.02
N GLN A 65 9.20 -0.85 9.49
CA GLN A 65 8.19 -1.70 10.11
C GLN A 65 8.38 -3.17 9.73
N TYR A 66 8.69 -3.99 10.72
CA TYR A 66 8.88 -5.44 10.57
C TYR A 66 7.58 -6.19 10.31
N HIS A 67 6.46 -5.83 10.94
CA HIS A 67 5.20 -6.55 10.76
C HIS A 67 4.52 -6.14 9.45
N ALA A 68 4.41 -7.06 8.49
CA ALA A 68 3.84 -6.79 7.15
C ALA A 68 2.47 -6.09 7.20
N GLY A 69 1.56 -6.53 8.06
CA GLY A 69 0.23 -5.92 8.24
C GLY A 69 0.24 -4.47 8.74
N ARG A 70 1.35 -4.03 9.34
CA ARG A 70 1.52 -2.65 9.84
C ARG A 70 2.38 -1.79 8.93
N ARG A 71 2.93 -2.37 7.86
CA ARG A 71 3.88 -1.71 6.96
C ARG A 71 3.19 -0.75 6.00
N THR A 72 1.93 -1.04 5.65
CA THR A 72 1.13 -0.26 4.72
C THR A 72 -0.24 0.07 5.32
N ALA A 73 -0.83 1.18 4.89
CA ALA A 73 -2.20 1.55 5.24
C ALA A 73 -3.15 1.11 4.13
N PHE A 74 -3.81 -0.03 4.32
CA PHE A 74 -4.84 -0.49 3.37
C PHE A 74 -6.07 0.43 3.44
N HIS A 75 -6.52 0.87 2.27
CA HIS A 75 -7.69 1.72 2.13
C HIS A 75 -8.43 1.38 0.84
N ALA A 76 -9.75 1.58 0.87
CA ALA A 76 -10.61 1.28 -0.26
C ALA A 76 -11.78 2.27 -0.31
N ALA A 77 -12.27 2.55 -1.52
CA ALA A 77 -13.56 3.20 -1.66
C ALA A 77 -14.67 2.15 -1.53
N PHE A 78 -15.78 2.51 -0.90
CA PHE A 78 -16.92 1.61 -0.73
C PHE A 78 -18.25 2.35 -0.96
N LYS A 79 -19.32 1.58 -1.18
CA LYS A 79 -20.67 2.11 -1.27
C LYS A 79 -21.25 2.26 0.14
N ASP A 80 -21.34 3.50 0.61
CA ASP A 80 -21.97 3.81 1.88
C ASP A 80 -23.50 3.76 1.71
N PRO A 81 -24.21 2.88 2.44
CA PRO A 81 -25.67 2.74 2.32
C PRO A 81 -26.43 3.98 2.81
N THR A 82 -25.76 4.87 3.55
CA THR A 82 -26.36 6.12 4.06
C THR A 82 -26.17 7.31 3.11
N SER A 83 -25.41 7.14 2.01
CA SER A 83 -25.24 8.19 1.01
C SER A 83 -26.54 8.48 0.25
N PRO A 84 -26.94 9.76 0.10
CA PRO A 84 -28.07 10.13 -0.76
C PRO A 84 -27.92 9.62 -2.20
N ILE A 85 -29.05 9.34 -2.85
CA ILE A 85 -29.05 8.83 -4.24
C ILE A 85 -28.46 9.83 -5.24
N ASP A 86 -28.59 11.11 -4.94
CA ASP A 86 -28.12 12.25 -5.71
C ASP A 86 -26.83 12.87 -5.14
N ALA A 87 -26.14 12.16 -4.25
CA ALA A 87 -24.89 12.63 -3.67
C ALA A 87 -23.84 12.93 -4.75
N PRO A 88 -23.12 14.06 -4.66
CA PRO A 88 -22.09 14.40 -5.63
C PRO A 88 -20.95 13.38 -5.61
N LEU A 89 -20.25 13.26 -6.74
CA LEU A 89 -19.05 12.44 -6.83
C LEU A 89 -17.97 12.96 -5.87
N ARG A 90 -17.31 12.04 -5.16
CA ARG A 90 -16.19 12.40 -4.29
C ARG A 90 -15.03 12.90 -5.14
N GLN A 91 -14.55 14.10 -4.82
CA GLN A 91 -13.27 14.61 -5.29
C GLN A 91 -12.27 14.58 -4.14
N SER A 92 -11.05 14.13 -4.39
CA SER A 92 -10.01 14.03 -3.38
C SER A 92 -8.65 14.38 -3.98
N ILE A 93 -7.80 15.00 -3.17
CA ILE A 93 -6.40 15.23 -3.47
C ILE A 93 -5.59 14.38 -2.50
N GLU A 94 -4.60 13.65 -3.00
CA GLU A 94 -3.64 12.92 -2.17
C GLU A 94 -2.30 13.64 -2.26
N VAL A 95 -1.74 14.03 -1.11
CA VAL A 95 -0.39 14.56 -1.00
C VAL A 95 0.47 13.53 -0.30
N ARG A 96 1.59 13.16 -0.92
CA ARG A 96 2.54 12.19 -0.36
C ARG A 96 3.80 12.90 0.10
N VAL A 97 4.19 12.65 1.34
CA VAL A 97 5.46 13.10 1.91
C VAL A 97 6.33 11.87 2.09
N LEU A 98 7.57 11.94 1.61
CA LEU A 98 8.55 10.86 1.73
C LEU A 98 9.65 11.30 2.70
N ALA A 99 9.95 10.44 3.67
CA ALA A 99 11.15 10.57 4.50
C ALA A 99 12.22 9.64 3.92
N ILE A 100 13.30 10.23 3.40
CA ILE A 100 14.45 9.50 2.83
C ILE A 100 15.61 9.64 3.82
N PHE A 101 16.23 8.51 4.16
CA PHE A 101 17.34 8.45 5.11
C PHE A 101 18.67 8.24 4.37
N PRO A 102 19.82 8.64 4.96
CA PRO A 102 21.14 8.46 4.37
C PRO A 102 21.45 6.99 4.05
N GLU A 103 22.35 6.79 3.09
CA GLU A 103 22.79 5.47 2.60
C GLU A 103 23.53 4.65 3.68
N GLU A 104 24.12 5.35 4.66
CA GLU A 104 24.78 4.78 5.85
C GLU A 104 23.81 4.14 6.86
N ASP A 105 22.51 4.05 6.55
CA ASP A 105 21.55 3.27 7.34
C ASP A 105 21.93 1.79 7.27
N VAL A 106 22.69 1.35 8.28
CA VAL A 106 23.34 0.03 8.41
C VAL A 106 22.38 -1.17 8.32
N ASP A 107 21.08 -0.94 8.44
CA ASP A 107 20.05 -1.98 8.35
C ASP A 107 19.25 -1.92 7.04
N SER A 108 19.56 -1.00 6.12
CA SER A 108 18.86 -0.87 4.83
C SER A 108 18.85 -2.16 4.02
N SER A 109 20.01 -2.79 3.82
CA SER A 109 20.14 -4.06 3.09
C SER A 109 19.37 -5.19 3.76
N LYS A 110 19.34 -5.24 5.10
CA LYS A 110 18.58 -6.26 5.84
C LYS A 110 17.07 -6.12 5.62
N ARG A 111 16.57 -4.87 5.63
CA ARG A 111 15.14 -4.59 5.40
C ARG A 111 14.73 -4.88 3.95
N ILE A 112 15.61 -4.61 2.98
CA ILE A 112 15.41 -5.01 1.58
C ILE A 112 15.32 -6.53 1.47
N ALA A 113 16.29 -7.25 2.02
CA ALA A 113 16.32 -8.72 1.99
C ALA A 113 15.09 -9.33 2.68
N GLN A 114 14.66 -8.77 3.81
CA GLN A 114 13.44 -9.20 4.49
C GLN A 114 12.21 -9.00 3.59
N PHE A 115 12.04 -7.81 2.99
CA PHE A 115 10.92 -7.54 2.11
C PHE A 115 10.91 -8.51 0.91
N GLN A 116 12.07 -8.77 0.31
CA GLN A 116 12.21 -9.74 -0.79
C GLN A 116 11.83 -11.16 -0.35
N ALA A 117 12.19 -11.57 0.86
CA ALA A 117 11.81 -12.89 1.40
C ALA A 117 10.30 -13.03 1.67
N GLU A 118 9.60 -11.92 1.93
CA GLU A 118 8.14 -11.92 2.15
C GLU A 118 7.33 -11.98 0.83
N VAL A 119 7.91 -11.54 -0.28
CA VAL A 119 7.26 -11.58 -1.59
C VAL A 119 7.48 -12.98 -2.20
N PRO A 120 6.42 -13.76 -2.45
CA PRO A 120 6.59 -15.11 -2.95
C PRO A 120 7.08 -15.11 -4.41
N ASN A 121 8.09 -15.94 -4.67
CA ASN A 121 8.62 -16.18 -6.02
C ASN A 121 7.77 -17.17 -6.83
N ILE A 122 6.76 -17.78 -6.20
CA ILE A 122 5.79 -18.67 -6.82
C ILE A 122 4.40 -18.17 -6.46
N ARG A 123 3.56 -17.93 -7.48
CA ARG A 123 2.18 -17.50 -7.30
C ARG A 123 1.31 -18.65 -6.79
N ARG A 124 0.10 -18.34 -6.33
CA ARG A 124 -0.88 -19.37 -5.89
C ARG A 124 -1.25 -20.37 -7.00
N ASP A 125 -1.09 -20.00 -8.27
CA ASP A 125 -1.34 -20.87 -9.42
C ASP A 125 -0.13 -21.73 -9.84
N GLY A 126 0.99 -21.66 -9.09
CA GLY A 126 2.21 -22.42 -9.34
C GLY A 126 3.16 -21.77 -10.35
N THR A 127 2.81 -20.64 -10.95
CA THR A 127 3.73 -19.93 -11.85
C THR A 127 4.85 -19.24 -11.07
N SER A 128 6.08 -19.34 -11.58
CA SER A 128 7.21 -18.60 -11.03
C SER A 128 7.16 -17.14 -11.47
N THR A 129 7.81 -16.27 -10.70
CA THR A 129 7.96 -14.85 -11.04
C THR A 129 9.40 -14.42 -10.81
N GLU A 130 9.97 -13.80 -11.83
CA GLU A 130 11.34 -13.28 -11.86
C GLU A 130 11.36 -11.90 -11.18
N TRP A 131 11.26 -11.87 -9.85
CA TRP A 131 11.44 -10.66 -9.04
C TRP A 131 12.91 -10.25 -8.97
N GLU A 132 13.53 -9.90 -10.11
CA GLU A 132 14.78 -9.16 -10.02
C GLU A 132 14.43 -7.68 -9.82
N GLN A 133 14.85 -7.17 -8.66
CA GLN A 133 14.88 -5.75 -8.36
C GLN A 133 15.44 -5.01 -9.58
N GLU A 134 14.63 -4.22 -10.29
CA GLU A 134 15.19 -3.29 -11.26
C GLU A 134 16.18 -2.41 -10.49
N THR A 135 17.44 -2.42 -10.93
CA THR A 135 18.45 -1.52 -10.40
C THR A 135 17.88 -0.12 -10.46
N MET A 136 17.76 0.54 -9.30
CA MET A 136 17.29 1.92 -9.24
C MET A 136 18.13 2.72 -10.23
N VAL A 137 17.52 3.15 -11.32
CA VAL A 137 18.19 3.99 -12.30
C VAL A 137 18.55 5.28 -11.57
N ASP A 138 19.85 5.60 -11.54
CA ASP A 138 20.29 6.88 -10.97
C ASP A 138 19.70 7.99 -11.85
N TRP A 139 18.73 8.72 -11.30
CA TRP A 139 18.10 9.87 -11.96
C TRP A 139 18.95 11.15 -11.86
N ARG A 140 20.19 11.05 -11.38
CA ARG A 140 21.19 12.12 -11.52
C ARG A 140 21.60 12.23 -12.99
N CYS A 141 20.87 13.08 -13.71
CA CYS A 141 21.40 13.76 -14.90
C CYS A 141 22.46 14.78 -14.48
#